data_AF-A0A525BYD7-F1
#
_entry.id   AF-A0A525BYD7-F1
#
_cell.length_a   1.000
_cell.length_b   1.000
_cell.length_c   1.000
_cell.angle_alpha   90.00
_cell.angle_beta   90.00
_cell.angle_gamma   90.00
#
_symmetry.space_group_name_H-M   'P 1'
#
loop_
_entity.id
_entity.type
_entity.pdbx_description
1 polymer ?
#
loop_
_entity_poly.entity_id
_entity_poly.type
_entity_poly.pdbx_seq_one_letter_code
_entity_poly.pdbx_strand_id
1 'polypeptide(L)'
;MSLTPCVGCGWCCLSDQCPTSHRKHGFLPRCPELLWDEEARRYTCVLMADPEHGAEYRYEIGEGEGCCAPLNSFRNEVRNRDRG
;
A
#
# COMPACT_ATOMS: atom_id res chain seq x y z
N MET A 1 -9.32 13.43 -11.54
CA MET A 1 -8.02 13.22 -10.86
C MET A 1 -7.26 12.17 -11.64
N SER A 2 -6.04 12.43 -12.09
CA SER A 2 -5.20 11.39 -12.70
C SER A 2 -4.66 10.48 -11.59
N LEU A 3 -5.05 9.21 -11.60
CA LEU A 3 -4.46 8.21 -10.72
C LEU A 3 -3.09 7.83 -11.27
N THR A 4 -2.08 7.92 -10.42
CA THR A 4 -0.74 7.45 -10.77
C THR A 4 -0.58 6.02 -10.26
N PRO A 5 -0.17 5.04 -11.08
CA PRO A 5 -0.05 3.65 -10.66
C PRO A 5 0.78 3.50 -9.38
N CYS A 6 0.32 2.67 -8.44
CA CYS A 6 1.08 2.34 -7.25
C CYS A 6 2.39 1.66 -7.64
N VAL A 7 3.50 2.11 -7.05
CA VAL A 7 4.85 1.54 -7.29
C VAL A 7 5.35 0.71 -6.10
N GLY A 8 4.50 0.46 -5.11
CA GLY A 8 4.90 -0.24 -3.89
C GLY A 8 5.90 0.54 -3.03
N CYS A 9 5.85 1.87 -3.06
CA CYS A 9 6.73 2.71 -2.22
C CYS A 9 6.39 2.65 -0.72
N GLY A 10 5.19 2.18 -0.39
CA GLY A 10 4.71 2.04 0.98
C GLY A 10 4.17 3.32 1.63
N TRP A 11 4.30 4.51 1.03
CA TRP A 11 3.90 5.79 1.65
C TRP A 11 2.50 5.75 2.30
N CYS A 12 1.46 5.40 1.53
CA CYS A 12 0.10 5.34 2.05
C CYS A 12 -0.08 4.25 3.13
N CYS A 13 0.41 3.04 2.87
CA CYS A 13 0.18 1.87 3.72
C CYS A 13 1.06 1.82 4.98
N LEU A 14 2.21 2.52 4.99
CA LEU A 14 3.06 2.72 6.16
C LEU A 14 2.55 3.85 7.05
N SER A 15 1.90 4.87 6.46
CA SER A 15 1.41 6.03 7.21
C SER A 15 0.17 5.71 8.02
N ASP A 16 -0.77 4.95 7.43
CA ASP A 16 -1.99 4.56 8.12
C ASP A 16 -2.57 3.25 7.59
N GLN A 17 -3.31 2.55 8.45
CA GLN A 17 -4.02 1.33 8.07
C GLN A 17 -5.28 1.71 7.27
N CYS A 18 -5.50 1.07 6.12
CA CYS A 18 -6.67 1.38 5.29
C CYS A 18 -7.97 0.86 5.95
N PRO A 19 -9.15 1.44 5.64
CA PRO A 19 -10.43 0.99 6.19
C PRO A 19 -10.72 -0.50 5.97
N THR A 20 -10.31 -1.05 4.82
CA THR A 20 -10.49 -2.49 4.52
C THR A 20 -9.65 -3.37 5.45
N SER A 21 -8.41 -2.97 5.75
CA SER A 21 -7.56 -3.68 6.73
C SER A 21 -8.10 -3.51 8.15
N HIS A 22 -8.56 -2.32 8.54
CA HIS A 22 -9.19 -2.09 9.84
C HIS A 22 -10.42 -2.97 10.07
N ARG A 23 -11.30 -3.11 9.06
CA ARG A 23 -12.48 -3.99 9.16
C ARG A 23 -12.11 -5.46 9.38
N LYS A 24 -11.00 -5.92 8.79
CA LYS A 24 -10.55 -7.31 8.90
C LYS A 24 -9.80 -7.59 10.21
N HIS A 25 -8.97 -6.64 10.66
CA HIS A 25 -7.96 -6.90 11.70
C HIS A 25 -8.06 -6.03 12.95
N GLY A 26 -8.96 -5.04 12.95
CA GLY A 26 -8.99 -3.99 13.96
C GLY A 26 -7.84 -2.98 13.79
N PHE A 27 -7.57 -2.21 14.84
CA PHE A 27 -6.47 -1.23 14.86
C PHE A 27 -5.15 -1.91 15.20
N LEU A 28 -4.22 -1.87 14.26
CA LEU A 28 -2.87 -2.40 14.46
C LEU A 28 -1.83 -1.32 14.16
N PRO A 29 -0.70 -1.27 14.90
CA PRO A 29 0.41 -0.36 14.59
C PRO A 29 0.98 -0.57 13.18
N ARG A 30 0.83 -1.79 12.65
CA ARG A 30 1.30 -2.19 11.33
C ARG A 30 0.23 -3.05 10.65
N CYS A 31 -0.16 -2.65 9.44
CA CYS A 31 -1.07 -3.43 8.63
C CYS A 31 -0.46 -4.80 8.27
N PRO A 32 -1.11 -5.93 8.61
CA PRO A 32 -0.57 -7.28 8.34
C PRO A 32 -0.58 -7.64 6.86
N GLU A 33 -1.36 -6.90 6.05
CA GLU A 33 -1.48 -7.13 4.61
C GLU A 33 -0.31 -6.54 3.82
N LEU A 34 0.49 -5.64 4.42
CA LEU A 34 1.59 -4.96 3.74
C LEU A 34 2.92 -5.68 3.96
N LEU A 35 3.42 -6.32 2.91
CA LEU A 35 4.65 -7.09 2.92
C LEU A 35 5.71 -6.45 2.03
N TRP A 36 6.96 -6.41 2.48
CA TRP A 36 8.08 -6.12 1.59
C TRP A 36 8.41 -7.35 0.74
N ASP A 37 8.34 -7.18 -0.57
CA ASP A 37 8.77 -8.18 -1.55
C ASP A 37 10.23 -7.92 -1.90
N GLU A 38 11.12 -8.82 -1.46
CA GLU A 38 12.57 -8.71 -1.70
C GLU A 38 12.94 -8.90 -3.17
N GLU A 39 12.21 -9.74 -3.91
CA GLU A 39 12.48 -10.00 -5.32
C GLU A 39 12.05 -8.80 -6.17
N ALA A 40 10.82 -8.32 -5.96
CA ALA A 40 10.30 -7.15 -6.66
C ALA A 40 10.86 -5.81 -6.13
N ARG A 41 11.59 -5.84 -4.99
CA ARG A 41 12.13 -4.69 -4.27
C ARG A 41 11.10 -3.59 -4.05
N ARG A 42 9.90 -3.97 -3.60
CA ARG A 42 8.79 -3.05 -3.34
C ARG A 42 7.84 -3.63 -2.29
N TYR A 43 6.99 -2.78 -1.73
CA TYR A 43 5.87 -3.26 -0.93
C TYR A 43 4.74 -3.81 -1.79
N THR A 44 4.18 -4.93 -1.36
CA THR A 44 3.01 -5.59 -1.92
C THR A 44 1.93 -5.68 -0.85
N CYS A 45 0.69 -5.32 -1.21
CA CYS A 45 -0.47 -5.55 -0.35
C CYS A 45 -1.15 -6.83 -0.79
N VAL A 46 -1.25 -7.82 0.11
CA VAL A 46 -1.79 -9.13 -0.26
C VAL A 46 -3.28 -9.07 -0.62
N LEU A 47 -4.07 -8.16 0.00
CA LEU A 47 -5.45 -7.87 -0.47
C LEU A 47 -5.47 -7.38 -1.92
N MET A 48 -4.61 -6.43 -2.29
CA MET A 48 -4.60 -5.92 -3.66
C MET A 48 -4.11 -6.96 -4.68
N ALA A 49 -3.36 -7.97 -4.21
CA ALA A 49 -2.87 -9.08 -5.00
C ALA A 49 -3.83 -10.28 -5.06
N ASP A 50 -4.95 -10.23 -4.33
CA ASP A 50 -5.94 -11.30 -4.31
C ASP A 50 -6.49 -11.58 -5.74
N PRO A 51 -6.49 -12.84 -6.20
CA PRO A 51 -6.87 -13.17 -7.57
C PRO A 51 -8.37 -13.03 -7.84
N GLU A 52 -9.22 -13.10 -6.82
CA GLU A 52 -10.68 -13.06 -6.95
C GLU A 52 -11.22 -11.65 -6.70
N HIS A 53 -10.75 -11.01 -5.63
CA HIS A 53 -11.26 -9.73 -5.11
C HIS A 53 -10.27 -8.57 -5.26
N GLY A 54 -9.07 -8.79 -5.80
CA GLY A 54 -8.03 -7.75 -5.83
C GLY A 54 -8.44 -6.47 -6.56
N ALA A 55 -9.29 -6.55 -7.58
CA ALA A 55 -9.82 -5.37 -8.26
C ALA A 55 -10.72 -4.50 -7.37
N GLU A 56 -11.59 -5.14 -6.59
CA GLU A 56 -12.46 -4.47 -5.63
C GLU A 56 -11.61 -3.85 -4.52
N TYR A 57 -10.62 -4.58 -4.00
CA TYR A 57 -9.72 -4.07 -2.97
C TYR A 57 -8.88 -2.88 -3.47
N ARG A 58 -8.37 -2.89 -4.70
CA ARG A 58 -7.64 -1.74 -5.27
C ARG A 58 -8.53 -0.49 -5.36
N TYR A 59 -9.80 -0.67 -5.71
CA TYR A 59 -10.78 0.42 -5.73
C TYR A 59 -11.09 0.94 -4.32
N GLU A 60 -11.44 0.07 -3.37
CA GLU A 60 -11.77 0.47 -2.00
C GLU A 60 -10.60 1.15 -1.27
N ILE A 61 -9.37 0.69 -1.52
CA ILE A 61 -8.15 1.21 -0.87
C ILE A 61 -7.69 2.54 -1.51
N GLY A 62 -8.23 2.91 -2.68
CA GLY A 62 -7.80 4.10 -3.41
C GLY A 62 -6.38 3.95 -3.97
N GLU A 63 -6.09 2.81 -4.61
CA GLU A 63 -4.76 2.55 -5.17
C GLU A 63 -4.31 3.72 -6.07
N GLY A 64 -3.13 4.26 -5.78
CA GLY A 64 -2.52 5.32 -6.59
C GLY A 64 -2.94 6.74 -6.24
N GLU A 65 -3.95 6.96 -5.39
CA GLU A 65 -4.35 8.31 -4.97
C GLU A 65 -3.23 9.03 -4.21
N GLY A 66 -2.64 8.34 -3.22
CA GLY A 66 -1.49 8.85 -2.47
C GLY A 66 -0.20 8.97 -3.29
N CYS A 67 -0.15 8.41 -4.50
CA CYS A 67 1.01 8.54 -5.38
C CYS A 67 1.11 9.91 -6.04
N CYS A 68 0.01 10.67 -6.10
CA CYS A 68 -0.03 12.03 -6.64
C CYS A 68 0.27 13.10 -5.59
N ALA A 69 0.40 12.71 -4.31
CA ALA A 69 0.64 13.66 -3.22
C ALA A 69 2.03 14.32 -3.39
N PRO A 70 2.13 15.68 -3.41
CA PRO A 70 3.41 16.38 -3.54
C PRO A 70 4.44 16.01 -2.47
N LEU A 71 3.97 15.55 -1.31
CA LEU A 71 4.81 15.16 -0.18
C LEU A 71 5.26 13.69 -0.24
N ASN A 72 4.81 12.90 -1.21
CA ASN A 72 5.22 11.50 -1.36
C ASN A 72 6.60 11.40 -2.00
N SER A 73 7.65 11.61 -1.21
CA SER A 73 9.04 11.38 -1.63
C SER A 73 9.35 9.89 -1.83
N PHE A 74 8.60 8.98 -1.20
CA PHE A 74 8.90 7.54 -1.23
C PHE A 74 8.73 6.95 -2.63
N ARG A 75 7.84 7.52 -3.46
CA ARG A 75 7.62 7.05 -4.84
C ARG A 75 8.92 6.97 -5.66
N ASN A 76 9.83 7.91 -5.46
CA ASN A 76 11.10 7.99 -6.19
C ASN A 76 12.24 7.24 -5.48
N GLU A 77 11.99 6.70 -4.29
CA GLU A 77 12.96 5.99 -3.46
C GLU A 77 12.30 4.77 -2.79
N VAL A 78 11.91 3.81 -3.63
CA VAL A 78 11.32 2.54 -3.17
C VAL A 78 12.40 1.72 -2.47
N ARG A 79 12.20 1.44 -1.18
CA ARG A 79 13.09 0.68 -0.30
C ARG A 79 12.32 0.11 0.89
N ASN A 80 12.85 -0.95 1.49
CA ASN A 80 12.32 -1.54 2.71
C ASN A 80 12.46 -0.52 3.87
N ARG A 81 11.37 -0.31 4.60
CA ARG A 81 11.24 0.59 5.74
C ARG A 81 10.72 -0.12 6.99
N ASP A 82 10.66 -1.45 6.99
CA ASP A 82 10.15 -2.23 8.13
C ASP A 82 11.10 -2.21 9.34
N ARG A 83 12.34 -1.73 9.16
CA ARG A 83 13.37 -1.59 10.21
C ARG A 83 13.87 -0.15 10.37
N GLY A 84 13.10 0.83 9.89
CA GLY A 84 13.42 2.26 9.93
C GLY A 84 12.92 2.94 11.19
#